data_AF-A0A372GPK2-F1
#
_entry.id   AF-A0A372GPK2-F1
#
_cell.length_a   1.000
_cell.length_b   1.000
_cell.length_c   1.000
_cell.angle_alpha   90.00
_cell.angle_beta   90.00
_cell.angle_gamma   90.00
#
_symmetry.space_group_name_H-M   'P 1'
#
loop_
_entity.id
_entity.type
_entity.pdbx_description
1 polymer ?
#
loop_
_entity_poly.entity_id
_entity_poly.type
_entity_poly.pdbx_seq_one_letter_code
_entity_poly.pdbx_strand_id
1 'polypeptide(L)'
;MFIRGFRRRTGKPTPELVTLFRSIIDEGRAVHPIASDFLEHFMDGVGAARTLSPRWLRSFKAIRKAERRNQRRFERQLVEEAGRLTDGASTWLRDHWDARVNAFIGTELFYVSRMSLLRSRGSFVLTRSGTRVRVSGTVRHHWFDPYDWDRGRWVYIPRHGFVPIAVGRDLVEADEARNFLMESRHVQTLEGACVDGQWPRRRNASFTWSSASTGDR
;
A
#
# COMPACT_ATOMS: atom_id res chain seq x y z
N MET A 1 23.00 16.17 26.10
CA MET A 1 21.73 15.88 26.81
C MET A 1 20.58 16.27 25.88
N PHE A 2 19.99 15.32 25.16
CA PHE A 2 18.90 15.61 24.22
C PHE A 2 17.58 15.65 24.98
N ILE A 3 16.93 16.81 25.01
CA ILE A 3 15.56 16.96 25.51
C ILE A 3 14.67 16.17 24.55
N ARG A 4 14.25 14.96 24.96
CA ARG A 4 13.13 14.24 24.34
C ARG A 4 11.95 15.19 24.37
N GLY A 5 11.53 15.70 23.21
CA GLY A 5 10.37 16.58 23.10
C GLY A 5 9.19 15.93 23.79
N PHE A 6 8.64 16.59 24.81
CA PHE A 6 7.42 16.19 25.49
C PHE A 6 6.31 16.05 24.46
N ARG A 7 6.04 14.82 24.02
CA ARG A 7 4.87 14.52 23.19
C ARG A 7 3.65 14.73 24.09
N ARG A 8 2.82 15.73 23.79
CA ARG A 8 1.68 16.15 24.62
C ARG A 8 0.69 15.00 24.80
N ARG A 9 0.43 14.61 26.05
CA ARG A 9 -0.71 13.76 26.45
C ARG A 9 -2.02 14.52 26.30
N THR A 10 -3.12 13.80 26.18
CA THR A 10 -4.46 14.38 26.16
C THR A 10 -4.85 14.99 27.50
N GLY A 11 -4.33 14.42 28.60
CA GLY A 11 -4.68 14.82 29.98
C GLY A 11 -6.06 14.34 30.43
N LYS A 12 -6.75 13.52 29.61
CA LYS A 12 -8.07 12.96 29.95
C LYS A 12 -7.92 11.60 30.66
N PRO A 13 -8.88 11.22 31.52
CA PRO A 13 -8.94 9.88 32.10
C PRO A 13 -9.06 8.79 31.01
N THR A 14 -8.33 7.69 31.19
CA THR A 14 -8.36 6.54 30.26
C THR A 14 -9.77 6.04 29.94
N PRO A 15 -10.70 5.88 30.91
CA PRO A 15 -12.06 5.42 30.61
C PRO A 15 -12.84 6.35 29.64
N GLU A 16 -12.59 7.65 29.69
CA GLU A 16 -13.21 8.61 28.75
C GLU A 16 -12.65 8.42 27.33
N LEU A 17 -11.36 8.11 27.21
CA LEU A 17 -10.73 7.84 25.91
C LEU A 17 -11.24 6.54 25.30
N VAL A 18 -11.42 5.49 26.12
CA VAL A 18 -12.03 4.23 25.70
C VAL A 18 -13.47 4.47 25.23
N THR A 19 -14.26 5.21 26.00
CA THR A 19 -15.65 5.56 25.64
C THR A 19 -15.71 6.31 24.32
N LEU A 20 -14.81 7.28 24.11
CA LEU A 20 -14.71 8.02 22.86
C LEU A 20 -14.45 7.09 21.67
N PHE A 21 -13.47 6.19 21.75
CA PHE A 21 -13.13 5.30 20.63
C PHE A 21 -14.23 4.28 20.36
N ARG A 22 -14.88 3.74 21.39
CA ARG A 22 -16.04 2.85 21.23
C ARG A 22 -17.21 3.56 20.55
N SER A 23 -17.51 4.81 20.94
CA SER A 23 -18.51 5.65 20.25
C SER A 23 -18.18 5.88 18.77
N ILE A 24 -16.90 6.13 18.45
CA ILE A 24 -16.44 6.29 17.06
C ILE A 24 -16.66 5.02 16.25
N ILE A 25 -16.35 3.85 16.83
CA ILE A 25 -16.56 2.54 16.20
C ILE A 25 -18.05 2.34 15.89
N ASP A 26 -18.91 2.54 16.87
CA ASP A 26 -20.35 2.27 16.76
C ASP A 26 -21.02 3.16 15.71
N GLU A 27 -20.76 4.47 15.75
CA GLU A 27 -21.33 5.40 14.77
C GLU A 27 -20.69 5.28 13.39
N GLY A 28 -19.39 4.93 13.35
CA GLY A 28 -18.62 4.79 12.12
C GLY A 28 -19.05 3.58 11.29
N ARG A 29 -19.53 2.50 11.92
CA ARG A 29 -19.75 1.21 11.25
C ARG A 29 -20.73 1.28 10.08
N ALA A 30 -21.71 2.18 10.13
CA ALA A 30 -22.69 2.37 9.06
C ALA A 30 -22.10 3.08 7.81
N VAL A 31 -21.01 3.83 7.95
CA VAL A 31 -20.44 4.68 6.88
C VAL A 31 -19.06 4.18 6.42
N HIS A 32 -18.25 3.74 7.39
CA HIS A 32 -16.87 3.28 7.22
C HIS A 32 -16.67 1.97 7.99
N PRO A 33 -17.33 0.87 7.58
CA PRO A 33 -17.27 -0.41 8.27
C PRO A 33 -15.83 -0.93 8.45
N ILE A 34 -14.99 -0.88 7.41
CA ILE A 34 -13.61 -1.38 7.49
C ILE A 34 -12.77 -0.51 8.42
N ALA A 35 -12.95 0.82 8.42
CA ALA A 35 -12.23 1.67 9.37
C ALA A 35 -12.65 1.38 10.81
N SER A 36 -13.93 1.10 11.03
CA SER A 36 -14.50 0.78 12.34
C SER A 36 -13.99 -0.57 12.84
N ASP A 37 -13.94 -1.59 11.98
CA ASP A 37 -13.40 -2.92 12.32
C ASP A 37 -11.90 -2.85 12.69
N PHE A 38 -11.13 -1.99 12.01
CA PHE A 38 -9.71 -1.81 12.29
C PHE A 38 -9.48 -1.03 13.59
N LEU A 39 -10.34 -0.05 13.89
CA LEU A 39 -10.32 0.67 15.16
C LEU A 39 -10.75 -0.23 16.32
N GLU A 40 -11.73 -1.10 16.11
CA GLU A 40 -12.13 -2.13 17.07
C GLU A 40 -10.97 -3.09 17.35
N HIS A 41 -10.32 -3.62 16.31
CA HIS A 41 -9.15 -4.48 16.47
C HIS A 41 -7.98 -3.79 17.21
N PHE A 42 -7.79 -2.49 17.00
CA PHE A 42 -6.83 -1.69 17.76
C PHE A 42 -7.17 -1.68 19.26
N MET A 43 -8.45 -1.47 19.59
CA MET A 43 -8.98 -1.40 20.96
C MET A 43 -9.08 -2.77 21.64
N ASP A 44 -9.14 -3.86 20.89
CA ASP A 44 -9.17 -5.21 21.48
C ASP A 44 -7.80 -5.67 22.00
N GLY A 45 -6.74 -4.88 21.75
CA GLY A 45 -5.46 -5.04 22.45
C GLY A 45 -4.64 -6.27 22.05
N VAL A 46 -4.96 -6.96 20.95
CA VAL A 46 -4.27 -8.21 20.57
C VAL A 46 -2.98 -7.94 19.78
N GLY A 47 -2.90 -6.83 19.04
CA GLY A 47 -1.71 -6.45 18.25
C GLY A 47 -1.40 -7.34 17.03
N ALA A 48 -2.22 -8.37 16.77
CA ALA A 48 -2.05 -9.27 15.64
C ALA A 48 -2.20 -8.52 14.30
N ALA A 49 -1.38 -8.87 13.31
CA ALA A 49 -1.47 -8.28 11.98
C ALA A 49 -2.83 -8.56 11.32
N ARG A 50 -3.35 -7.59 10.55
CA ARG A 50 -4.61 -7.72 9.82
C ARG A 50 -4.38 -7.62 8.33
N THR A 51 -4.95 -8.59 7.60
CA THR A 51 -4.89 -8.62 6.14
C THR A 51 -6.11 -7.92 5.54
N LEU A 52 -5.88 -6.94 4.68
CA LEU A 52 -6.92 -6.30 3.88
C LEU A 52 -7.10 -7.02 2.55
N SER A 53 -8.35 -7.14 2.12
CA SER A 53 -8.66 -7.69 0.80
C SER A 53 -7.99 -6.83 -0.31
N PRO A 54 -7.23 -7.43 -1.24
CA PRO A 54 -6.71 -6.73 -2.41
C PRO A 54 -7.80 -6.07 -3.27
N ARG A 55 -8.99 -6.67 -3.36
CA ARG A 55 -10.13 -6.13 -4.11
C ARG A 55 -10.60 -4.80 -3.53
N TRP A 56 -10.86 -4.77 -2.22
CA TRP A 56 -11.18 -3.54 -1.47
C TRP A 56 -10.09 -2.46 -1.65
N LEU A 57 -8.80 -2.77 -1.45
CA LEU A 57 -7.73 -1.80 -1.65
C LEU A 57 -7.70 -1.25 -3.09
N ARG A 58 -7.84 -2.11 -4.10
CA ARG A 58 -7.81 -1.71 -5.51
C ARG A 58 -9.06 -0.94 -5.96
N SER A 59 -10.11 -0.86 -5.14
CA SER A 59 -11.22 0.06 -5.38
C SER A 59 -10.75 1.53 -5.32
N PHE A 60 -9.76 1.85 -4.47
CA PHE A 60 -9.27 3.20 -4.28
C PHE A 60 -8.33 3.66 -5.40
N LYS A 61 -8.56 4.88 -5.90
CA LYS A 61 -7.73 5.51 -6.94
C LYS A 61 -6.27 5.67 -6.50
N ALA A 62 -6.02 5.92 -5.21
CA ALA A 62 -4.67 6.07 -4.66
C ALA A 62 -3.84 4.79 -4.79
N ILE A 63 -4.44 3.64 -4.48
CA ILE A 63 -3.82 2.31 -4.62
C ILE A 63 -3.52 2.03 -6.09
N ARG A 64 -4.52 2.16 -6.98
CA ARG A 64 -4.33 1.96 -8.43
C ARG A 64 -3.26 2.88 -9.02
N LYS A 65 -3.15 4.13 -8.55
CA LYS A 65 -2.09 5.06 -8.97
C LYS A 65 -0.70 4.60 -8.51
N ALA A 66 -0.56 4.10 -7.28
CA ALA A 66 0.70 3.57 -6.77
C ALA A 66 1.13 2.32 -7.55
N GLU A 67 0.21 1.38 -7.80
CA GLU A 67 0.44 0.22 -8.66
C GLU A 67 0.92 0.65 -10.05
N ARG A 68 0.19 1.55 -10.73
CA ARG A 68 0.54 2.00 -12.07
C ARG A 68 1.88 2.73 -12.12
N ARG A 69 2.24 3.45 -11.04
CA ARG A 69 3.56 4.09 -10.92
C ARG A 69 4.69 3.06 -10.93
N ASN A 70 4.56 1.99 -10.14
CA ASN A 70 5.56 0.93 -10.09
C ASN A 70 5.58 0.12 -11.40
N GLN A 71 4.43 -0.18 -11.99
CA GLN A 71 4.34 -0.82 -13.31
C GLN A 71 5.11 -0.04 -14.37
N ARG A 72 4.90 1.28 -14.49
CA ARG A 72 5.63 2.13 -15.45
C ARG A 72 7.14 2.16 -15.20
N ARG A 73 7.59 2.00 -13.95
CA ARG A 73 9.02 1.93 -13.62
C ARG A 73 9.62 0.62 -14.11
N PHE A 74 8.94 -0.50 -13.89
CA PHE A 74 9.34 -1.79 -14.48
C PHE A 74 9.31 -1.76 -16.00
N GLU A 75 8.23 -1.24 -16.62
CA GLU A 75 8.13 -1.10 -18.08
C GLU A 75 9.34 -0.33 -18.66
N ARG A 76 9.79 0.76 -18.02
CA ARG A 76 11.00 1.49 -18.45
C ARG A 76 12.28 0.66 -18.32
N GLN A 77 12.49 0.01 -17.17
CA GLN A 77 13.66 -0.85 -16.97
C GLN A 77 13.71 -2.00 -17.98
N LEU A 78 12.55 -2.60 -18.29
CA LEU A 78 12.45 -3.67 -19.28
C LEU A 78 12.80 -3.18 -20.69
N VAL A 79 12.39 -1.97 -21.05
CA VAL A 79 12.75 -1.35 -22.34
C VAL A 79 14.25 -1.04 -22.44
N GLU A 80 14.85 -0.54 -21.35
CA GLU A 80 16.28 -0.29 -21.26
C GLU A 80 17.07 -1.60 -21.38
N GLU A 81 16.70 -2.62 -20.62
CA GLU A 81 17.38 -3.92 -20.59
C GLU A 81 17.23 -4.67 -21.92
N ALA A 82 16.06 -4.62 -22.55
CA ALA A 82 15.85 -5.14 -23.89
C ALA A 82 16.80 -4.51 -24.93
N GLY A 83 17.26 -3.28 -24.71
CA GLY A 83 18.20 -2.60 -25.59
C GLY A 83 19.64 -3.02 -25.48
N ARG A 84 19.99 -3.72 -24.40
CA ARG A 84 21.35 -4.22 -24.16
C ARG A 84 21.55 -5.64 -24.66
N LEU A 85 20.46 -6.36 -24.93
CA LEU A 85 20.52 -7.73 -25.43
C LEU A 85 21.00 -7.77 -26.88
N THR A 86 22.00 -8.62 -27.14
CA THR A 86 22.40 -9.03 -28.48
C THR A 86 21.45 -10.10 -29.02
N ASP A 87 21.43 -10.29 -30.34
CA ASP A 87 20.58 -11.32 -30.94
C ASP A 87 20.88 -12.72 -30.37
N GLY A 88 19.83 -13.52 -30.19
CA GLY A 88 19.88 -14.85 -29.57
C GLY A 88 20.09 -14.87 -28.05
N ALA A 89 20.36 -13.73 -27.40
CA ALA A 89 20.63 -13.68 -25.97
C ALA A 89 19.36 -13.65 -25.11
N SER A 90 19.49 -14.16 -23.89
CA SER A 90 18.49 -14.06 -22.82
C SER A 90 19.11 -13.46 -21.56
N THR A 91 18.30 -12.75 -20.78
CA THR A 91 18.71 -12.24 -19.46
C THR A 91 17.54 -12.29 -18.47
N TRP A 92 17.89 -12.16 -17.19
CA TRP A 92 16.95 -12.03 -16.09
C TRP A 92 17.01 -10.63 -15.51
N LEU A 93 15.85 -10.01 -15.31
CA LEU A 93 15.75 -8.76 -14.55
C LEU A 93 14.99 -9.04 -13.24
N ARG A 94 15.64 -8.78 -12.10
CA ARG A 94 15.04 -8.83 -10.77
C ARG A 94 15.26 -7.52 -10.06
N ASP A 95 14.18 -6.84 -9.68
CA ASP A 95 14.26 -5.57 -8.97
C ASP A 95 12.99 -5.28 -8.18
N HIS A 96 12.95 -4.15 -7.48
CA HIS A 96 11.79 -3.70 -6.72
C HIS A 96 11.59 -2.19 -6.82
N TRP A 97 10.33 -1.79 -6.63
CA TRP A 97 9.93 -0.39 -6.55
C TRP A 97 8.97 -0.16 -5.40
N ASP A 98 9.21 0.93 -4.68
CA ASP A 98 8.32 1.39 -3.63
C ASP A 98 7.54 2.63 -4.10
N ALA A 99 6.23 2.64 -3.82
CA ALA A 99 5.35 3.76 -4.06
C ALA A 99 4.60 4.13 -2.77
N ARG A 100 4.71 5.40 -2.38
CA ARG A 100 3.85 5.96 -1.33
C ARG A 100 2.42 6.04 -1.84
N VAL A 101 1.49 5.62 -0.98
CA VAL A 101 0.05 5.76 -1.16
C VAL A 101 -0.40 6.86 -0.22
N ASN A 102 -1.05 7.89 -0.77
CA ASN A 102 -1.69 8.94 0.00
C ASN A 102 -3.19 8.83 -0.22
N ALA A 103 -3.93 8.48 0.83
CA ALA A 103 -5.38 8.37 0.76
C ALA A 103 -6.02 9.75 0.60
N PHE A 104 -7.16 9.81 -0.10
CA PHE A 104 -7.91 11.06 -0.26
C PHE A 104 -8.76 11.29 0.98
N ILE A 105 -8.77 12.52 1.50
CA ILE A 105 -9.54 12.91 2.69
C ILE A 105 -11.02 12.54 2.48
N GLY A 106 -11.64 11.96 3.51
CA GLY A 106 -13.04 11.55 3.48
C GLY A 106 -13.32 10.19 2.81
N THR A 107 -12.30 9.52 2.27
CA THR A 107 -12.45 8.10 1.86
C THR A 107 -12.25 7.17 3.05
N GLU A 108 -12.87 5.99 3.03
CA GLU A 108 -12.64 4.98 4.08
C GLU A 108 -11.16 4.60 4.22
N LEU A 109 -10.43 4.51 3.10
CA LEU A 109 -8.98 4.31 3.13
C LEU A 109 -8.23 5.39 3.92
N PHE A 110 -8.72 6.64 3.95
CA PHE A 110 -8.08 7.69 4.74
C PHE A 110 -8.20 7.45 6.25
N TYR A 111 -9.33 6.90 6.69
CA TYR A 111 -9.57 6.56 8.09
C TYR A 111 -8.86 5.26 8.51
N VAL A 112 -8.66 4.33 7.57
CA VAL A 112 -7.84 3.13 7.79
C VAL A 112 -6.35 3.45 7.77
N SER A 113 -5.87 4.10 6.70
CA SER A 113 -4.46 4.32 6.40
C SER A 113 -4.28 5.59 5.56
N ARG A 114 -4.03 6.72 6.24
CA ARG A 114 -3.80 8.00 5.57
C ARG A 114 -2.61 7.97 4.61
N MET A 115 -1.51 7.37 5.05
CA MET A 115 -0.27 7.25 4.28
C MET A 115 0.24 5.83 4.41
N SER A 116 0.52 5.15 3.30
CA SER A 116 1.01 3.77 3.32
C SER A 116 2.07 3.53 2.24
N LEU A 117 2.67 2.35 2.24
CA LEU A 117 3.63 1.94 1.23
C LEU A 117 3.09 0.77 0.41
N LEU A 118 3.28 0.84 -0.90
CA LEU A 118 3.16 -0.28 -1.81
C LEU A 118 4.53 -0.64 -2.35
N ARG A 119 5.04 -1.81 -1.93
CA ARG A 119 6.27 -2.41 -2.45
C ARG A 119 5.93 -3.41 -3.54
N SER A 120 6.57 -3.30 -4.68
CA SER A 120 6.41 -4.20 -5.82
C SER A 120 7.76 -4.85 -6.15
N ARG A 121 7.86 -6.18 -6.07
CA ARG A 121 9.08 -6.93 -6.42
C ARG A 121 8.85 -7.70 -7.72
N GLY A 122 9.61 -7.38 -8.75
CA GLY A 122 9.51 -7.96 -10.09
C GLY A 122 10.60 -8.97 -10.38
N SER A 123 10.25 -10.01 -11.14
CA SER A 123 11.19 -10.97 -11.72
C SER A 123 10.75 -11.27 -13.15
N PHE A 124 11.62 -10.98 -14.10
CA PHE A 124 11.32 -11.05 -15.53
C PHE A 124 12.41 -11.82 -16.28
N VAL A 125 12.00 -12.50 -17.35
CA VAL A 125 12.87 -13.07 -18.37
C VAL A 125 12.71 -12.25 -19.64
N LEU A 126 13.84 -11.93 -20.27
CA LEU A 126 13.88 -11.28 -21.56
C LEU A 126 14.64 -12.18 -22.52
N THR A 127 14.11 -12.40 -23.71
CA THR A 127 14.74 -13.20 -24.77
C THR A 127 14.65 -12.48 -26.10
N ARG A 128 15.80 -12.26 -26.75
CA ARG A 128 15.87 -11.61 -28.06
C ARG A 128 15.85 -12.64 -29.20
N SER A 129 15.08 -12.33 -30.23
CA SER A 129 15.07 -13.02 -31.52
C SER A 129 14.93 -11.98 -32.63
N GLY A 130 16.03 -11.74 -33.35
CA GLY A 130 16.20 -10.65 -34.30
C GLY A 130 15.92 -9.28 -33.66
N THR A 131 14.97 -8.56 -34.22
CA THR A 131 14.56 -7.21 -33.80
C THR A 131 13.57 -7.20 -32.64
N ARG A 132 13.13 -8.37 -32.16
CA ARG A 132 12.10 -8.51 -31.12
C ARG A 132 12.68 -9.11 -29.85
N VAL A 133 12.41 -8.45 -28.72
CA VAL A 133 12.65 -8.99 -27.38
C VAL A 133 11.31 -9.35 -26.75
N ARG A 134 11.10 -10.63 -26.46
CA ARG A 134 9.95 -11.09 -25.67
C ARG A 134 10.25 -10.92 -24.20
N VAL A 135 9.24 -10.50 -23.43
CA VAL A 135 9.34 -10.30 -21.99
C VAL A 135 8.19 -11.04 -21.31
N SER A 136 8.51 -11.79 -20.27
CA SER A 136 7.51 -12.37 -19.37
C SER A 136 8.01 -12.33 -17.93
N GLY A 137 7.09 -12.27 -16.96
CA GLY A 137 7.47 -12.27 -15.57
C GLY A 137 6.33 -12.10 -14.59
N THR A 138 6.71 -11.97 -13.32
CA THR A 138 5.78 -11.80 -12.20
C THR A 138 6.19 -10.63 -11.34
N VAL A 139 5.19 -9.93 -10.79
CA VAL A 139 5.38 -8.88 -9.81
C VAL A 139 4.56 -9.20 -8.57
N ARG A 140 5.24 -9.32 -7.44
CA ARG A 140 4.63 -9.52 -6.12
C ARG A 140 4.47 -8.17 -5.45
N HIS A 141 3.24 -7.79 -5.15
CA HIS A 141 2.89 -6.56 -4.48
C HIS A 141 2.63 -6.81 -3.00
N HIS A 142 3.17 -5.95 -2.15
CA HIS A 142 2.94 -5.91 -0.71
C HIS A 142 2.59 -4.48 -0.32
N TRP A 143 1.31 -4.27 -0.05
CA TRP A 143 0.83 -3.06 0.60
C TRP A 143 0.93 -3.25 2.11
N PHE A 144 1.43 -2.25 2.83
CA PHE A 144 1.48 -2.31 4.28
C PHE A 144 1.49 -0.93 4.93
N ASP A 145 1.01 -0.89 6.16
CA ASP A 145 1.05 0.28 7.03
C ASP A 145 0.87 -0.12 8.51
N PRO A 146 1.72 0.37 9.42
CA PRO A 146 1.44 0.33 10.85
C PRO A 146 0.16 1.09 11.20
N TYR A 147 -0.77 0.43 11.89
CA TYR A 147 -1.90 1.09 12.55
C TYR A 147 -1.49 1.42 13.97
N ASP A 148 -1.03 2.66 14.17
CA ASP A 148 -0.44 3.13 15.42
C ASP A 148 -1.09 4.40 15.98
N TRP A 149 -2.07 4.96 15.26
CA TRP A 149 -2.69 6.24 15.60
C TRP A 149 -1.66 7.31 15.98
N ASP A 150 -0.48 7.38 15.33
CA ASP A 150 0.62 8.34 15.69
C ASP A 150 0.95 9.35 14.56
N ARG A 151 0.13 9.45 13.50
CA ARG A 151 0.47 10.25 12.30
C ARG A 151 -0.27 11.57 12.16
N GLY A 152 0.28 12.61 12.79
CA GLY A 152 -0.15 14.02 12.65
C GLY A 152 -0.50 14.64 14.00
N ARG A 153 -1.35 15.67 13.98
CA ARG A 153 -1.81 16.35 15.21
C ARG A 153 -3.21 15.91 15.64
N TRP A 154 -4.11 15.77 14.69
CA TRP A 154 -5.52 15.43 14.88
C TRP A 154 -6.07 14.80 13.61
N VAL A 155 -7.21 14.12 13.73
CA VAL A 155 -8.04 13.64 12.62
C VAL A 155 -9.47 14.14 12.80
N TYR A 156 -10.10 14.60 11.72
CA TYR A 156 -11.52 14.95 11.76
C TYR A 156 -12.35 13.69 11.59
N ILE A 157 -13.17 13.36 12.57
CA ILE A 157 -14.08 12.23 12.56
C ILE A 157 -15.51 12.79 12.51
N PRO A 158 -16.33 12.39 11.52
CA PRO A 158 -17.73 12.80 11.47
C PRO A 158 -18.42 12.58 12.83
N ARG A 159 -19.22 13.55 13.27
CA ARG A 159 -19.95 13.58 14.56
C ARG A 159 -19.09 13.68 15.84
N HIS A 160 -17.78 13.42 15.76
CA HIS A 160 -16.86 13.48 16.90
C HIS A 160 -15.89 14.67 16.81
N GLY A 161 -15.87 15.38 15.67
CA GLY A 161 -15.01 16.55 15.47
C GLY A 161 -13.54 16.18 15.35
N PHE A 162 -12.66 17.06 15.82
CA PHE A 162 -11.21 16.85 15.76
C PHE A 162 -10.73 16.00 16.95
N VAL A 163 -10.37 14.76 16.67
CA VAL A 163 -9.81 13.85 17.67
C VAL A 163 -8.28 13.95 17.65
N PRO A 164 -7.63 14.30 18.77
CA PRO A 164 -6.19 14.33 18.86
C PRO A 164 -5.58 12.94 18.66
N ILE A 165 -4.50 12.88 17.90
CA ILE A 165 -3.78 11.62 17.64
C ILE A 165 -3.11 11.08 18.92
N ALA A 166 -2.81 11.96 19.88
CA ALA A 166 -2.35 11.58 21.21
C ALA A 166 -3.28 10.61 21.96
N VAL A 167 -4.57 10.54 21.61
CA VAL A 167 -5.51 9.60 22.25
C VAL A 167 -5.07 8.15 22.03
N GLY A 168 -4.70 7.78 20.79
CA GLY A 168 -4.28 6.40 20.50
C GLY A 168 -3.01 6.01 21.27
N ARG A 169 -2.05 6.94 21.39
CA ARG A 169 -0.85 6.71 22.22
C ARG A 169 -1.19 6.55 23.70
N ASP A 170 -2.04 7.42 24.24
CA ASP A 170 -2.41 7.38 25.66
C ASP A 170 -3.15 6.06 25.98
N LEU A 171 -3.97 5.54 25.05
CA LEU A 171 -4.61 4.22 25.16
C LEU A 171 -3.61 3.06 25.11
N VAL A 172 -2.62 3.10 24.20
CA VAL A 172 -1.55 2.09 24.13
C VAL A 172 -0.67 2.11 25.39
N GLU A 173 -0.34 3.29 25.92
CA GLU A 173 0.41 3.44 27.17
C GLU A 173 -0.36 2.89 28.39
N ALA A 174 -1.69 2.91 28.34
CA ALA A 174 -2.57 2.38 29.38
C ALA A 174 -2.93 0.89 29.19
N ASP A 175 -2.38 0.21 28.18
CA ASP A 175 -2.70 -1.18 27.80
C ASP A 175 -4.17 -1.42 27.41
N GLU A 176 -4.88 -0.36 26.99
CA GLU A 176 -6.26 -0.41 26.48
C GLU A 176 -6.33 -0.58 24.95
N ALA A 177 -5.19 -0.52 24.28
CA ALA A 177 -5.08 -0.70 22.84
C ALA A 177 -3.70 -1.22 22.45
N ARG A 178 -3.59 -1.85 21.27
CA ARG A 178 -2.30 -2.30 20.72
C ARG A 178 -2.16 -1.95 19.25
N ASN A 179 -1.01 -1.38 18.92
CA ASN A 179 -0.59 -1.17 17.54
C ASN A 179 -0.49 -2.51 16.81
N PHE A 180 -0.80 -2.52 15.52
CA PHE A 180 -0.67 -3.71 14.68
C PHE A 180 -0.27 -3.36 13.25
N LEU A 181 0.16 -4.37 12.49
CA LEU A 181 0.47 -4.21 11.07
C LEU A 181 -0.80 -4.45 10.24
N MET A 182 -1.14 -3.50 9.38
CA MET A 182 -2.07 -3.72 8.29
C MET A 182 -1.29 -4.11 7.05
N GLU A 183 -1.73 -5.14 6.34
CA GLU A 183 -1.07 -5.55 5.11
C GLU A 183 -2.00 -6.19 4.08
N SER A 184 -1.53 -6.25 2.84
CA SER A 184 -2.19 -6.97 1.76
C SER A 184 -1.17 -7.39 0.73
N ARG A 185 -1.31 -8.60 0.21
CA ARG A 185 -0.42 -9.17 -0.80
C ARG A 185 -1.22 -9.60 -2.02
N HIS A 186 -0.68 -9.32 -3.20
CA HIS A 186 -1.23 -9.85 -4.45
C HIS A 186 -0.14 -9.97 -5.51
N VAL A 187 -0.43 -10.73 -6.57
CA VAL A 187 0.52 -10.99 -7.64
C VAL A 187 -0.07 -10.53 -8.97
N GLN A 188 0.78 -9.93 -9.81
CA GLN A 188 0.48 -9.63 -11.20
C GLN A 188 1.48 -10.36 -12.09
N THR A 189 1.03 -10.81 -13.26
CA THR A 189 1.91 -11.24 -14.34
C THR A 189 2.09 -10.08 -15.32
N LEU A 190 3.23 -10.08 -16.00
CA LEU A 190 3.51 -9.20 -17.14
C LEU A 190 3.95 -10.07 -18.30
N GLU A 191 3.38 -9.82 -19.47
CA GLU A 191 3.83 -10.35 -20.74
C GLU A 191 3.90 -9.23 -21.76
N GLY A 192 4.84 -9.29 -22.69
CA GLY A 192 4.97 -8.26 -23.69
C GLY A 192 6.15 -8.44 -24.62
N ALA A 193 6.38 -7.42 -25.43
CA ALA A 193 7.54 -7.37 -26.30
C ALA A 193 8.02 -5.95 -26.54
N CYS A 194 9.33 -5.83 -26.74
CA CYS A 194 10.01 -4.67 -27.29
C CYS A 194 10.42 -4.98 -28.72
N VAL A 195 10.15 -4.07 -29.65
CA VAL A 195 10.56 -4.19 -31.07
C VAL A 195 11.42 -2.99 -31.42
N ASP A 196 12.63 -3.24 -31.90
CA ASP A 196 13.52 -2.18 -32.36
C ASP A 196 12.90 -1.46 -33.57
N GLY A 197 12.91 -0.13 -33.52
CA GLY A 197 12.45 0.70 -34.63
C GLY A 197 13.56 0.89 -35.65
N GLN A 198 13.21 0.91 -36.95
CA GLN A 198 14.11 1.46 -37.96
C GLN A 198 14.07 2.99 -37.88
N TRP A 199 15.24 3.62 -37.92
CA TRP A 199 15.35 5.09 -37.89
C TRP A 199 14.45 5.73 -38.97
N PRO A 200 13.71 6.82 -38.66
CA PRO A 200 13.74 7.61 -37.42
C PRO A 200 12.79 7.11 -36.32
N ARG A 201 12.19 5.92 -36.44
CA ARG A 201 11.19 5.43 -35.49
C ARG A 201 11.82 4.97 -34.17
N ARG A 202 11.21 5.38 -33.06
CA ARG A 202 11.56 4.92 -31.71
C ARG A 202 11.17 3.44 -31.53
N ARG A 203 11.90 2.75 -30.65
CA ARG A 203 11.57 1.40 -30.17
C ARG A 203 10.12 1.38 -29.69
N ASN A 204 9.34 0.42 -30.19
CA ASN A 204 7.97 0.20 -29.77
C ASN A 204 7.95 -0.86 -28.67
N ALA A 205 7.22 -0.63 -27.58
CA ALA A 205 7.08 -1.58 -26.48
C ALA A 205 5.62 -1.69 -26.08
N SER A 206 5.15 -2.92 -25.93
CA SER A 206 3.80 -3.22 -25.47
C SER A 206 3.87 -4.27 -24.37
N PHE A 207 3.18 -3.99 -23.27
CA PHE A 207 3.12 -4.84 -22.09
C PHE A 207 1.68 -4.97 -21.62
N THR A 208 1.28 -6.21 -21.35
CA THR A 208 -0.01 -6.55 -20.78
C THR A 208 0.21 -7.03 -19.35
N TRP A 209 -0.55 -6.43 -18.43
CA TRP A 209 -0.55 -6.79 -17.02
C TRP A 209 -1.83 -7.53 -16.68
N SER A 210 -1.70 -8.67 -16.02
CA SER A 210 -2.84 -9.47 -15.56
C SER A 210 -2.72 -9.73 -14.07
N SER A 211 -3.85 -9.76 -13.35
CA SER A 211 -3.83 -10.21 -11.96
C SER A 211 -3.76 -11.73 -11.96
N ALA A 212 -2.82 -12.31 -11.22
CA ALA A 212 -2.83 -13.76 -11.03
C ALA A 212 -4.01 -14.08 -10.11
N SER A 213 -4.89 -15.00 -10.53
CA SER A 213 -5.82 -15.62 -9.60
C SER A 213 -4.96 -16.34 -8.56
N THR A 214 -4.90 -15.77 -7.37
CA THR A 214 -4.59 -16.58 -6.19
C THR A 214 -5.87 -17.35 -5.98
N GLY A 215 -5.89 -18.63 -6.35
CA GLY A 215 -7.01 -19.49 -6.01
C GLY A 215 -7.14 -19.42 -4.49
N ASP A 216 -8.23 -18.81 -4.02
CA ASP A 216 -8.57 -18.84 -2.61
C ASP A 216 -8.66 -20.32 -2.20
N ARG A 217 -7.72 -20.73 -1.36
CA ARG A 217 -7.78 -21.96 -0.57
C ARG A 217 -7.86 -21.52 0.89
#